data_AF-A0A969JF09-F1
#
_entry.id   AF-A0A969JF09-F1
#
_cell.length_a   1.000
_cell.length_b   1.000
_cell.length_c   1.000
_cell.angle_alpha   90.00
_cell.angle_beta   90.00
_cell.angle_gamma   90.00
#
_symmetry.space_group_name_H-M   'P 1'
#
loop_
_entity.id
_entity.type
_entity.pdbx_description
1 polymer ?
#
loop_
_entity_poly.entity_id
_entity_poly.type
_entity_poly.pdbx_seq_one_letter_code
_entity_poly.pdbx_strand_id
1 'polypeptide(L)'
;MAQNEAVILGKITEPIARTVSFHFYKNYFTFEEGITIVTLDAQNIFAAKIKIDEPAAVFMKYGNERIKLFLEPGDTLKLLLDGKIPLSTNARLEGSASNANQFLLKYVEKFPDLVLENPFELALQSKTSADYQRMIEDSYRSKQSFLDNYNASDYFTNNFSEYIKNDIIYWRAFHLMNYYRAHGLNNPNPLHVIDDNYFNFTFETNNVYDKALNNVYYLRFLELYLAYVREREPERFSRKQPENVAQFRTFTTQVVVPTIDEVLVLEDPFSSKQVLTKLRIGDEATYQRLMTDTKFTFVGNETTITDAFCKLKPLMASLAGLRRVWSRFKKKRW
;
A
#
# COMPACT_ATOMS: atom_id res chain seq x y z
N MET A 1 -9.50 20.52 -29.29
CA MET A 1 -8.68 19.33 -29.01
C MET A 1 -8.25 19.44 -27.56
N ALA A 2 -8.71 18.56 -26.67
CA ALA A 2 -8.27 18.57 -25.28
C ALA A 2 -6.80 18.11 -25.24
N GLN A 3 -5.94 18.92 -24.64
CA GLN A 3 -4.52 18.59 -24.49
C GLN A 3 -4.38 17.75 -23.22
N ASN A 4 -4.32 16.42 -23.34
CA ASN A 4 -4.14 15.47 -22.22
C ASN A 4 -2.70 15.48 -21.66
N GLU A 5 -2.08 16.65 -21.62
CA GLU A 5 -0.73 16.86 -21.14
C GLU A 5 -0.70 18.04 -20.19
N ALA A 6 -0.02 17.86 -19.05
CA ALA A 6 0.43 18.97 -18.22
C ALA A 6 1.89 19.29 -18.57
N VAL A 7 2.22 20.57 -18.66
CA VAL A 7 3.57 21.06 -18.97
C VAL A 7 4.22 21.59 -17.71
N ILE A 8 5.35 21.00 -17.33
CA ILE A 8 6.16 21.44 -16.20
C ILE A 8 7.47 22.01 -16.73
N LEU A 9 7.75 23.26 -16.42
CA LEU A 9 9.03 23.91 -16.67
C LEU A 9 9.70 24.17 -15.34
N GLY A 10 11.01 23.99 -15.24
CA GLY A 10 11.69 24.34 -13.99
C GLY A 10 13.14 24.73 -14.15
N LYS A 11 13.63 25.50 -13.18
CA LYS A 11 15.03 25.91 -13.07
C LYS A 11 15.55 25.56 -11.68
N ILE A 12 16.75 24.99 -11.62
CA ILE A 12 17.43 24.63 -10.37
C ILE A 12 18.73 25.43 -10.25
N THR A 13 18.82 26.35 -9.27
CA THR A 13 19.97 27.28 -9.15
C THR A 13 21.27 26.60 -8.70
N GLU A 14 21.18 25.67 -7.75
CA GLU A 14 22.33 24.97 -7.15
C GLU A 14 22.13 23.45 -7.26
N PRO A 15 22.36 22.85 -8.45
CA PRO A 15 21.95 21.48 -8.69
C PRO A 15 22.86 20.45 -8.00
N ILE A 16 22.26 19.54 -7.21
CA ILE A 16 22.92 18.36 -6.63
C ILE A 16 22.74 17.09 -7.48
N ALA A 17 21.86 17.12 -8.48
CA ALA A 17 21.63 16.05 -9.44
C ALA A 17 21.35 16.63 -10.83
N ARG A 18 21.54 15.85 -11.90
CA ARG A 18 21.29 16.28 -13.29
C ARG A 18 19.95 15.82 -13.85
N THR A 19 19.19 15.03 -13.09
CA THR A 19 17.92 14.45 -13.53
C THR A 19 16.80 14.78 -12.56
N VAL A 20 15.62 15.07 -13.10
CA VAL A 20 14.36 15.18 -12.37
C VAL A 20 13.45 14.06 -12.85
N SER A 21 12.73 13.41 -11.94
CA SER A 21 11.75 12.38 -12.31
C SER A 21 10.37 12.71 -11.74
N PHE A 22 9.34 12.46 -12.53
CA PHE A 22 7.94 12.64 -12.18
C PHE A 22 7.25 11.29 -12.17
N HIS A 23 6.68 10.91 -11.03
CA HIS A 23 6.04 9.62 -10.80
C HIS A 23 4.56 9.84 -10.55
N PHE A 24 3.69 9.11 -11.22
CA PHE A 24 2.23 9.25 -11.08
C PHE A 24 1.56 7.90 -11.34
N TYR A 25 0.33 7.72 -10.88
CA TYR A 25 -0.44 6.51 -11.21
C TYR A 25 -1.18 6.72 -12.53
N LYS A 26 -0.93 5.85 -13.50
CA LYS A 26 -1.77 5.73 -14.71
C LYS A 26 -3.07 5.03 -14.39
N ASN A 27 -3.03 4.06 -13.49
CA ASN A 27 -4.18 3.33 -13.02
C ASN A 27 -4.06 3.10 -11.52
N TYR A 28 -4.94 3.77 -10.77
CA TYR A 28 -4.95 3.73 -9.32
C TYR A 28 -5.39 2.34 -8.77
N PHE A 29 -6.21 1.59 -9.49
CA PHE A 29 -6.65 0.26 -9.06
C PHE A 29 -5.55 -0.81 -9.14
N THR A 30 -4.73 -0.76 -10.18
CA THR A 30 -3.61 -1.69 -10.38
C THR A 30 -2.29 -1.16 -9.82
N PHE A 31 -2.29 0.09 -9.35
CA PHE A 31 -1.09 0.85 -8.99
C PHE A 31 -0.06 0.90 -10.12
N GLU A 32 -0.51 0.89 -11.38
CA GLU A 32 0.39 1.06 -12.53
C GLU A 32 0.97 2.48 -12.51
N GLU A 33 2.28 2.59 -12.43
CA GLU A 33 3.00 3.87 -12.40
C GLU A 33 3.41 4.33 -13.80
N GLY A 34 3.27 5.62 -14.05
CA GLY A 34 3.93 6.36 -15.10
C GLY A 34 5.14 7.10 -14.54
N ILE A 35 6.24 7.08 -15.29
CA ILE A 35 7.47 7.78 -14.94
C ILE A 35 7.93 8.60 -16.13
N THR A 36 8.13 9.91 -15.91
CA THR A 36 8.79 10.80 -16.87
C THR A 36 10.10 11.28 -16.26
N ILE A 37 11.23 11.01 -16.92
CA ILE A 37 12.56 11.46 -16.50
C ILE A 37 13.05 12.52 -17.48
N VAL A 38 13.54 13.64 -16.95
CA VAL A 38 14.11 14.74 -17.73
C VAL A 38 15.48 15.13 -17.18
N THR A 39 16.35 15.59 -18.07
CA THR A 39 17.71 16.02 -17.74
C THR A 39 17.76 17.55 -17.73
N LEU A 40 18.51 18.12 -16.78
CA LEU A 40 18.81 19.54 -16.75
C LEU A 40 19.71 19.93 -17.94
N ASP A 41 19.41 21.04 -18.59
CA ASP A 41 20.26 21.59 -19.64
C ASP A 41 21.54 22.29 -19.09
N ALA A 42 22.25 23.01 -19.96
CA ALA A 42 23.45 23.75 -19.58
C ALA A 42 23.16 24.94 -18.65
N GLN A 43 21.91 25.41 -18.61
CA GLN A 43 21.43 26.52 -17.78
C GLN A 43 20.67 26.02 -16.53
N ASN A 44 20.72 24.71 -16.27
CA ASN A 44 20.00 24.03 -15.19
C ASN A 44 18.47 24.14 -15.29
N ILE A 45 17.95 24.22 -16.51
CA ILE A 45 16.53 24.27 -16.82
C ILE A 45 16.09 22.88 -17.28
N PHE A 46 14.85 22.51 -16.97
CA PHE A 46 14.18 21.33 -17.49
C PHE A 46 12.78 21.67 -18.01
N ALA A 47 12.31 20.84 -18.93
CA ALA A 47 10.93 20.86 -19.43
C ALA A 47 10.42 19.42 -19.50
N ALA A 48 9.28 19.17 -18.87
CA ALA A 48 8.61 17.88 -18.88
C ALA A 48 7.17 18.05 -19.39
N LYS A 49 6.73 17.09 -20.22
CA LYS A 49 5.33 16.92 -20.57
C LYS A 49 4.84 15.63 -19.91
N ILE A 50 3.86 15.75 -19.04
CA ILE A 50 3.30 14.62 -18.31
C ILE A 50 1.94 14.32 -18.93
N LYS A 51 1.78 13.11 -19.46
CA LYS A 51 0.50 12.65 -19.99
C LYS A 51 -0.43 12.35 -18.82
N ILE A 52 -1.45 13.18 -18.65
CA ILE A 52 -2.41 13.12 -17.56
C ILE A 52 -3.80 13.18 -18.20
N ASP A 53 -4.53 12.06 -18.12
CA ASP A 53 -5.86 11.94 -18.70
C ASP A 53 -6.95 12.47 -17.73
N GLU A 54 -6.66 12.48 -16.42
CA GLU A 54 -7.55 12.96 -15.35
C GLU A 54 -6.76 13.68 -14.24
N PRO A 55 -7.34 14.65 -13.52
CA PRO A 55 -6.69 15.31 -12.38
C PRO A 55 -6.06 14.32 -11.40
N ALA A 56 -4.76 14.47 -11.14
CA ALA A 56 -4.01 13.48 -10.37
C ALA A 56 -2.86 14.09 -9.56
N ALA A 57 -2.46 13.36 -8.52
CA ALA A 57 -1.25 13.65 -7.79
C ALA A 57 -0.02 13.14 -8.56
N VAL A 58 0.99 14.00 -8.71
CA VAL A 58 2.27 13.68 -9.34
C VAL A 58 3.38 13.94 -8.35
N PHE A 59 4.29 13.00 -8.20
CA PHE A 59 5.43 13.14 -7.32
C PHE A 59 6.68 13.52 -8.10
N MET A 60 7.18 14.72 -7.86
CA MET A 60 8.48 15.14 -8.36
C MET A 60 9.56 14.65 -7.41
N LYS A 61 10.55 13.92 -7.94
CA LYS A 61 11.74 13.47 -7.22
C LYS A 61 12.99 14.11 -7.83
N TYR A 62 13.82 14.66 -6.97
CA TYR A 62 15.09 15.26 -7.32
C TYR A 62 16.13 15.01 -6.22
N GLY A 63 17.20 14.29 -6.56
CA GLY A 63 18.10 13.72 -5.55
C GLY A 63 17.36 12.78 -4.60
N ASN A 64 17.49 13.04 -3.30
CA ASN A 64 16.78 12.31 -2.24
C ASN A 64 15.46 12.96 -1.82
N GLU A 65 15.15 14.14 -2.36
CA GLU A 65 13.95 14.88 -2.04
C GLU A 65 12.78 14.46 -2.94
N ARG A 66 11.57 14.48 -2.38
CA ARG A 66 10.33 14.18 -3.08
C ARG A 66 9.24 15.16 -2.65
N ILE A 67 8.60 15.81 -3.60
CA ILE A 67 7.44 16.69 -3.35
C ILE A 67 6.21 16.16 -4.10
N LYS A 68 5.04 16.33 -3.47
CA LYS A 68 3.73 15.99 -4.04
C LYS A 68 3.20 17.23 -4.78
N LEU A 69 2.84 17.03 -6.03
CA LEU A 69 2.19 18.01 -6.89
C LEU A 69 0.80 17.52 -7.26
N PHE A 70 -0.09 18.42 -7.66
CA PHE A 70 -1.38 18.12 -8.27
C PHE A 70 -1.46 18.80 -9.63
N LEU A 71 -1.83 18.03 -10.66
CA LEU A 71 -1.87 18.49 -12.04
C LEU A 71 -3.17 18.04 -12.71
N GLU A 72 -3.70 18.91 -13.55
CA GLU A 72 -4.86 18.67 -14.40
C GLU A 72 -4.48 18.64 -15.88
N PRO A 73 -5.30 18.02 -16.75
CA PRO A 73 -5.07 18.10 -18.20
C PRO A 73 -5.01 19.55 -18.68
N GLY A 74 -3.95 19.89 -19.41
CA GLY A 74 -3.72 21.24 -19.94
C GLY A 74 -3.01 22.19 -18.97
N ASP A 75 -2.66 21.75 -17.77
CA ASP A 75 -1.97 22.61 -16.81
C ASP A 75 -0.60 23.06 -17.27
N THR A 76 -0.21 24.24 -16.79
CA THR A 76 1.15 24.74 -16.86
C THR A 76 1.66 25.00 -15.45
N LEU A 77 2.86 24.50 -15.15
CA LEU A 77 3.54 24.72 -13.88
C LEU A 77 4.99 25.14 -14.15
N LYS A 78 5.40 26.29 -13.60
CA LYS A 78 6.79 26.73 -13.58
C LYS A 78 7.35 26.61 -12.17
N LEU A 79 8.53 26.03 -12.05
CA LEU A 79 9.23 25.77 -10.79
C LEU A 79 10.55 26.53 -10.75
N LEU A 80 10.80 27.28 -9.68
CA LEU A 80 12.14 27.76 -9.35
C LEU A 80 12.55 27.16 -8.02
N LEU A 81 13.64 26.40 -8.03
CA LEU A 81 14.12 25.60 -6.90
C LEU A 81 15.60 25.89 -6.63
N ASP A 82 16.01 25.79 -5.38
CA ASP A 82 17.41 25.62 -4.98
C ASP A 82 17.64 24.15 -4.60
N GLY A 83 18.62 23.49 -5.23
CA GLY A 83 18.85 22.06 -5.04
C GLY A 83 19.54 21.69 -3.73
N LYS A 84 20.07 22.67 -2.97
CA LYS A 84 20.72 22.44 -1.67
C LYS A 84 19.77 22.63 -0.48
N ILE A 85 18.57 23.15 -0.72
CA ILE A 85 17.56 23.42 0.31
C ILE A 85 16.39 22.43 0.12
N PRO A 86 15.73 21.95 1.18
CA PRO A 86 14.55 21.08 1.05
C PRO A 86 13.51 21.67 0.10
N LEU A 87 13.08 20.86 -0.88
CA LEU A 87 12.24 21.33 -1.98
C LEU A 87 10.88 21.87 -1.52
N SER A 88 10.35 21.34 -0.41
CA SER A 88 9.06 21.75 0.14
C SER A 88 9.06 23.19 0.68
N THR A 89 10.22 23.72 1.08
CA THR A 89 10.32 25.01 1.78
C THR A 89 10.78 26.15 0.88
N ASN A 90 11.38 25.85 -0.27
CA ASN A 90 12.00 26.87 -1.14
C ASN A 90 11.39 26.97 -2.54
N ALA A 91 10.50 26.05 -2.91
CA ALA A 91 9.93 26.04 -4.25
C ALA A 91 9.04 27.25 -4.50
N ARG A 92 9.34 27.99 -5.58
CA ARG A 92 8.47 29.05 -6.10
C ARG A 92 7.74 28.55 -7.33
N LEU A 93 6.44 28.78 -7.35
CA LEU A 93 5.52 28.21 -8.34
C LEU A 93 4.82 29.32 -9.14
N GLU A 94 4.71 29.13 -10.45
CA GLU A 94 3.89 29.97 -11.33
C GLU A 94 3.12 29.11 -12.34
N GLY A 95 2.15 29.70 -13.04
CA GLY A 95 1.29 28.99 -14.01
C GLY A 95 -0.09 28.65 -13.46
N SER A 96 -0.89 27.95 -14.26
CA SER A 96 -2.29 27.59 -13.92
C SER A 96 -2.38 26.69 -12.69
N ALA A 97 -1.41 25.77 -12.53
CA ALA A 97 -1.38 24.84 -11.41
C ALA A 97 -0.75 25.42 -10.13
N SER A 98 -0.33 26.69 -10.13
CA SER A 98 0.50 27.25 -9.05
C SER A 98 -0.19 27.30 -7.69
N ASN A 99 -1.46 27.72 -7.62
CA ASN A 99 -2.19 27.88 -6.37
C ASN A 99 -2.38 26.55 -5.61
N ALA A 100 -2.83 25.51 -6.31
CA ALA A 100 -3.01 24.16 -5.76
C ALA A 100 -1.68 23.59 -5.21
N ASN A 101 -0.62 23.73 -6.01
CA ASN A 101 0.69 23.22 -5.63
C ASN A 101 1.31 24.05 -4.49
N GLN A 102 1.08 25.36 -4.43
CA GLN A 102 1.56 26.22 -3.35
C GLN A 102 0.90 25.85 -2.02
N PHE A 103 -0.38 25.48 -2.05
CA PHE A 103 -1.04 24.89 -0.89
C PHE A 103 -0.38 23.58 -0.49
N LEU A 104 -0.17 22.64 -1.42
CA LEU A 104 0.41 21.32 -1.12
C LEU A 104 1.80 21.42 -0.49
N LEU A 105 2.65 22.33 -0.95
CA LEU A 105 3.96 22.55 -0.35
C LEU A 105 3.84 22.95 1.13
N LYS A 106 3.00 23.96 1.43
CA LYS A 106 2.76 24.43 2.80
C LYS A 106 2.05 23.39 3.66
N TYR A 107 1.16 22.60 3.05
CA TYR A 107 0.45 21.52 3.71
C TYR A 107 1.42 20.43 4.17
N VAL A 108 2.34 20.00 3.30
CA VAL A 108 3.37 19.01 3.64
C VAL A 108 4.40 19.56 4.63
N GLU A 109 4.76 20.83 4.52
CA GLU A 109 5.63 21.49 5.50
C GLU A 109 5.02 21.47 6.91
N LYS A 110 3.71 21.77 7.02
CA LYS A 110 2.99 21.76 8.30
C LYS A 110 2.66 20.35 8.79
N PHE A 111 2.35 19.44 7.88
CA PHE A 111 1.93 18.06 8.16
C PHE A 111 2.80 17.08 7.38
N PRO A 112 4.05 16.85 7.80
CA PRO A 112 4.96 15.97 7.09
C PRO A 112 4.47 14.52 7.13
N ASP A 113 4.16 13.96 5.96
CA ASP A 113 3.67 12.58 5.82
C ASP A 113 4.78 11.51 5.94
N LEU A 114 6.07 11.88 5.88
CA LEU A 114 7.15 10.95 5.47
C LEU A 114 8.49 11.02 6.27
N VAL A 115 8.56 11.64 7.44
CA VAL A 115 9.84 11.64 8.18
C VAL A 115 10.00 10.37 9.02
N LEU A 116 11.21 9.82 8.94
CA LEU A 116 11.79 8.54 9.41
C LEU A 116 11.38 7.96 10.78
N GLU A 117 10.52 8.65 11.53
CA GLU A 117 9.83 8.15 12.71
C GLU A 117 8.38 8.58 12.60
N ASN A 118 7.59 7.88 11.79
CA ASN A 118 6.20 8.23 11.60
C ASN A 118 5.50 8.20 12.98
N PRO A 119 5.08 9.35 13.55
CA PRO A 119 4.47 9.37 14.87
C PRO A 119 3.21 8.51 14.92
N PHE A 120 2.57 8.27 13.78
CA PHE A 120 1.44 7.36 13.65
C PHE A 120 1.83 5.89 13.78
N GLU A 121 3.02 5.46 13.32
CA GLU A 121 3.52 4.09 13.50
C GLU A 121 3.94 3.83 14.95
N LEU A 122 4.62 4.80 15.57
CA LEU A 122 4.94 4.72 17.01
C LEU A 122 3.66 4.72 17.86
N ALA A 123 2.70 5.57 17.51
CA ALA A 123 1.40 5.61 18.19
C ALA A 123 0.60 4.32 17.98
N LEU A 124 0.70 3.70 16.80
CA LEU A 124 0.07 2.42 16.51
C LEU A 124 0.52 1.37 17.53
N GLN A 125 1.81 1.35 17.88
CA GLN A 125 2.37 0.36 18.82
C GLN A 125 2.18 0.70 20.29
N SER A 126 2.02 2.00 20.63
CA SER A 126 2.13 2.47 22.02
C SER A 126 0.85 3.03 22.62
N LYS A 127 -0.17 3.37 21.81
CA LYS A 127 -1.42 3.99 22.29
C LYS A 127 -2.56 3.01 22.40
N THR A 128 -3.44 3.24 23.37
CA THR A 128 -4.78 2.64 23.43
C THR A 128 -5.61 3.06 22.22
N SER A 129 -6.71 2.34 21.94
CA SER A 129 -7.62 2.65 20.83
C SER A 129 -8.18 4.08 20.94
N ALA A 130 -8.63 4.46 22.14
CA ALA A 130 -9.15 5.79 22.43
C ALA A 130 -8.09 6.90 22.27
N ASP A 131 -6.87 6.69 22.77
CA ASP A 131 -5.80 7.69 22.63
C ASP A 131 -5.30 7.81 21.19
N TYR A 132 -5.24 6.70 20.45
CA TYR A 132 -4.90 6.72 19.03
C TYR A 132 -5.97 7.46 18.24
N GLN A 133 -7.25 7.13 18.46
CA GLN A 133 -8.36 7.80 17.79
C GLN A 133 -8.35 9.30 18.07
N ARG A 134 -8.20 9.73 19.33
CA ARG A 134 -8.09 11.16 19.67
C ARG A 134 -6.98 11.86 18.91
N MET A 135 -5.80 11.23 18.83
CA MET A 135 -4.65 11.78 18.09
C MET A 135 -4.96 11.94 16.59
N ILE A 136 -5.59 10.95 15.96
CA ILE A 136 -6.01 11.04 14.55
C ILE A 136 -7.06 12.12 14.36
N GLU A 137 -8.04 12.24 15.25
CA GLU A 137 -9.07 13.28 15.19
C GLU A 137 -8.50 14.70 15.35
N ASP A 138 -7.55 14.89 16.26
CA ASP A 138 -6.85 16.16 16.44
C ASP A 138 -6.08 16.56 15.18
N SER A 139 -5.39 15.59 14.57
CA SER A 139 -4.68 15.81 13.30
C SER A 139 -5.64 16.11 12.15
N TYR A 140 -6.74 15.37 12.04
CA TYR A 140 -7.80 15.60 11.06
C TYR A 140 -8.38 17.02 11.19
N ARG A 141 -8.79 17.43 12.41
CA ARG A 141 -9.27 18.80 12.69
C ARG A 141 -8.24 19.86 12.32
N SER A 142 -6.96 19.61 12.62
CA SER A 142 -5.88 20.54 12.29
C SER A 142 -5.67 20.68 10.77
N LYS A 143 -5.74 19.57 10.03
CA LYS A 143 -5.65 19.52 8.56
C LYS A 143 -6.84 20.23 7.92
N GLN A 144 -8.05 19.96 8.41
CA GLN A 144 -9.28 20.61 7.95
C GLN A 144 -9.24 22.12 8.20
N SER A 145 -8.90 22.53 9.43
CA SER A 145 -8.74 23.93 9.79
C SER A 145 -7.68 24.64 8.93
N PHE A 146 -6.59 23.96 8.57
CA PHE A 146 -5.59 24.53 7.67
C PHE A 146 -6.16 24.76 6.26
N LEU A 147 -6.95 23.84 5.73
CA LEU A 147 -7.62 23.99 4.44
C LEU A 147 -8.64 25.15 4.48
N ASP A 148 -9.50 25.17 5.49
CA ASP A 148 -10.59 26.15 5.63
C ASP A 148 -10.07 27.59 5.83
N ASN A 149 -8.92 27.75 6.50
CA ASN A 149 -8.30 29.06 6.75
C ASN A 149 -7.21 29.43 5.73
N TYR A 150 -7.09 28.70 4.62
CA TYR A 150 -6.13 29.04 3.58
C TYR A 150 -6.65 30.18 2.70
N ASN A 151 -6.01 31.35 2.79
CA ASN A 151 -6.44 32.59 2.12
C ASN A 151 -6.62 32.51 0.60
N ALA A 152 -6.06 31.50 -0.07
CA ALA A 152 -6.18 31.32 -1.52
C ALA A 152 -7.02 30.10 -1.92
N SER A 153 -7.82 29.56 -0.99
CA SER A 153 -8.71 28.42 -1.25
C SER A 153 -9.79 28.74 -2.30
N ASP A 154 -10.23 30.00 -2.38
CA ASP A 154 -11.18 30.48 -3.41
C ASP A 154 -10.65 30.38 -4.85
N TYR A 155 -9.33 30.24 -5.02
CA TYR A 155 -8.68 30.09 -6.33
C TYR A 155 -8.42 28.63 -6.70
N PHE A 156 -8.88 27.69 -5.89
CA PHE A 156 -8.76 26.26 -6.22
C PHE A 156 -9.75 25.90 -7.32
N THR A 157 -9.31 25.02 -8.21
CA THR A 157 -10.24 24.34 -9.12
C THR A 157 -11.17 23.42 -8.31
N ASN A 158 -12.31 23.07 -8.89
CA ASN A 158 -13.21 22.09 -8.27
C ASN A 158 -12.51 20.74 -8.06
N ASN A 159 -11.71 20.31 -9.04
CA ASN A 159 -10.98 19.04 -8.98
C ASN A 159 -9.98 19.02 -7.83
N PHE A 160 -9.19 20.09 -7.66
CA PHE A 160 -8.24 20.17 -6.54
C PHE A 160 -8.95 20.27 -5.20
N SER A 161 -10.00 21.09 -5.10
CA SER A 161 -10.80 21.24 -3.87
C SER A 161 -11.40 19.91 -3.41
N GLU A 162 -11.92 19.14 -4.36
CA GLU A 162 -12.45 17.81 -4.12
C GLU A 162 -11.34 16.83 -3.71
N TYR A 163 -10.24 16.81 -4.46
CA TYR A 163 -9.09 15.98 -4.19
C TYR A 163 -8.54 16.19 -2.77
N ILE A 164 -8.31 17.44 -2.34
CA ILE A 164 -7.68 17.70 -1.04
C ILE A 164 -8.62 17.39 0.13
N LYS A 165 -9.94 17.61 -0.04
CA LYS A 165 -10.95 17.19 0.95
C LYS A 165 -10.94 15.67 1.10
N ASN A 166 -10.94 14.95 -0.02
CA ASN A 166 -10.85 13.49 -0.02
C ASN A 166 -9.54 13.00 0.60
N ASP A 167 -8.40 13.64 0.31
CA ASP A 167 -7.10 13.29 0.89
C ASP A 167 -7.13 13.37 2.41
N ILE A 168 -7.72 14.43 2.98
CA ILE A 168 -7.84 14.61 4.45
C ILE A 168 -8.82 13.59 5.06
N ILE A 169 -10.00 13.40 4.45
CA ILE A 169 -11.03 12.48 4.95
C ILE A 169 -10.53 11.04 4.94
N TYR A 170 -9.99 10.59 3.81
CA TYR A 170 -9.55 9.20 3.70
C TYR A 170 -8.21 8.94 4.37
N TRP A 171 -7.36 9.95 4.57
CA TRP A 171 -6.22 9.84 5.47
C TRP A 171 -6.66 9.46 6.89
N ARG A 172 -7.67 10.15 7.44
CA ARG A 172 -8.27 9.82 8.75
C ARG A 172 -8.80 8.39 8.75
N ALA A 173 -9.65 8.06 7.77
CA ALA A 173 -10.32 6.76 7.71
C ALA A 173 -9.33 5.60 7.56
N PHE A 174 -8.30 5.78 6.72
CA PHE A 174 -7.21 4.82 6.56
C PHE A 174 -6.48 4.57 7.88
N HIS A 175 -6.06 5.62 8.58
CA HIS A 175 -5.29 5.46 9.82
C HIS A 175 -6.10 4.79 10.94
N LEU A 176 -7.38 5.15 11.11
CA LEU A 176 -8.25 4.48 12.08
C LEU A 176 -8.47 3.00 11.73
N MET A 177 -8.68 2.68 10.46
CA MET A 177 -8.83 1.28 10.05
C MET A 177 -7.51 0.50 10.14
N ASN A 178 -6.36 1.16 9.93
CA ASN A 178 -5.06 0.52 10.05
C ASN A 178 -4.76 0.10 11.50
N TYR A 179 -5.21 0.90 12.48
CA TYR A 179 -5.17 0.51 13.90
C TYR A 179 -5.96 -0.75 14.18
N TYR A 180 -7.18 -0.85 13.66
CA TYR A 180 -7.97 -2.08 13.75
C TYR A 180 -7.24 -3.27 13.13
N ARG A 181 -6.65 -3.11 11.93
CA ARG A 181 -5.92 -4.22 11.29
C ARG A 181 -4.71 -4.66 12.11
N ALA A 182 -4.00 -3.73 12.76
CA ALA A 182 -2.84 -4.06 13.59
C ALA A 182 -3.19 -4.83 14.87
N HIS A 183 -4.33 -4.51 15.50
CA HIS A 183 -4.69 -4.96 16.86
C HIS A 183 -6.06 -5.65 17.00
N GLY A 184 -6.70 -5.96 15.87
CA GLY A 184 -8.03 -6.57 15.84
C GLY A 184 -8.07 -7.97 16.45
N LEU A 185 -9.20 -8.67 16.23
CA LEU A 185 -9.59 -9.90 16.94
C LEU A 185 -8.54 -11.03 16.97
N ASN A 186 -7.63 -11.07 16.00
CA ASN A 186 -6.59 -12.09 15.88
C ASN A 186 -5.25 -11.72 16.57
N ASN A 187 -5.15 -10.52 17.15
CA ASN A 187 -3.96 -10.03 17.85
C ASN A 187 -4.34 -9.31 19.16
N PRO A 188 -4.99 -9.99 20.12
CA PRO A 188 -5.50 -9.36 21.33
C PRO A 188 -4.34 -8.99 22.27
N ASN A 189 -3.83 -7.77 22.10
CA ASN A 189 -3.05 -7.10 23.13
C ASN A 189 -4.03 -6.40 24.10
N PRO A 190 -3.97 -6.66 25.41
CA PRO A 190 -4.86 -6.03 26.38
C PRO A 190 -4.74 -4.49 26.42
N LEU A 191 -3.65 -3.91 25.91
CA LEU A 191 -3.50 -2.45 25.74
C LEU A 191 -4.31 -1.88 24.55
N HIS A 192 -4.76 -2.73 23.63
CA HIS A 192 -5.36 -2.33 22.36
C HIS A 192 -6.78 -2.88 22.18
N VAL A 193 -7.52 -3.06 23.28
CA VAL A 193 -8.93 -3.43 23.20
C VAL A 193 -9.69 -2.33 22.44
N ILE A 194 -10.36 -2.74 21.38
CA ILE A 194 -11.11 -1.86 20.50
C ILE A 194 -12.53 -1.75 21.06
N ASP A 195 -12.92 -0.54 21.43
CA ASP A 195 -14.25 -0.29 21.95
C ASP A 195 -15.34 -0.40 20.85
N ASP A 196 -16.59 -0.60 21.27
CA ASP A 196 -17.71 -0.81 20.34
C ASP A 196 -17.97 0.41 19.44
N ASN A 197 -17.64 1.62 19.90
CA ASN A 197 -17.88 2.88 19.20
C ASN A 197 -16.73 3.28 18.26
N TYR A 198 -15.60 2.54 18.31
CA TYR A 198 -14.39 2.85 17.55
C TYR A 198 -14.68 3.00 16.06
N PHE A 199 -15.61 2.21 15.52
CA PHE A 199 -15.95 2.20 14.09
C PHE A 199 -16.95 3.27 13.66
N ASN A 200 -17.38 4.17 14.55
CA ASN A 200 -18.37 5.19 14.18
C ASN A 200 -17.90 6.09 13.03
N PHE A 201 -16.58 6.27 12.85
CA PHE A 201 -16.02 7.00 11.70
C PHE A 201 -16.41 6.40 10.34
N THR A 202 -16.74 5.10 10.28
CA THR A 202 -17.16 4.42 9.03
C THR A 202 -18.56 4.82 8.57
N PHE A 203 -19.40 5.38 9.45
CA PHE A 203 -20.70 5.96 9.09
C PHE A 203 -20.56 7.40 8.57
N GLU A 204 -19.52 8.09 9.00
CA GLU A 204 -19.19 9.47 8.57
C GLU A 204 -18.38 9.48 7.26
N THR A 205 -17.74 8.35 6.94
CA THR A 205 -16.90 8.19 5.75
C THR A 205 -17.76 7.61 4.62
N ASN A 206 -17.77 8.27 3.46
CA ASN A 206 -18.46 7.71 2.31
C ASN A 206 -17.69 6.49 1.80
N ASN A 207 -18.23 5.30 2.01
CA ASN A 207 -17.56 4.04 1.68
C ASN A 207 -17.56 3.73 0.17
N VAL A 208 -18.36 4.45 -0.63
CA VAL A 208 -18.40 4.33 -2.09
C VAL A 208 -18.41 5.74 -2.68
N TYR A 209 -17.23 6.22 -3.07
CA TYR A 209 -17.07 7.53 -3.68
C TYR A 209 -16.14 7.49 -4.89
N ASP A 210 -16.72 7.36 -6.08
CA ASP A 210 -15.98 7.21 -7.34
C ASP A 210 -15.01 8.38 -7.60
N LYS A 211 -15.35 9.57 -7.12
CA LYS A 211 -14.52 10.76 -7.28
C LYS A 211 -13.26 10.78 -6.40
N ALA A 212 -13.11 9.82 -5.49
CA ALA A 212 -11.89 9.62 -4.70
C ALA A 212 -11.00 8.49 -5.24
N LEU A 213 -11.32 7.90 -6.39
CA LEU A 213 -10.51 6.81 -6.98
C LEU A 213 -9.07 7.22 -7.31
N ASN A 214 -8.81 8.51 -7.54
CA ASN A 214 -7.47 9.07 -7.69
C ASN A 214 -6.76 9.38 -6.35
N ASN A 215 -7.34 8.98 -5.22
CA ASN A 215 -6.77 9.20 -3.90
C ASN A 215 -6.20 7.89 -3.31
N VAL A 216 -4.90 7.91 -3.00
CA VAL A 216 -4.21 6.73 -2.45
C VAL A 216 -4.75 6.30 -1.08
N TYR A 217 -5.16 7.24 -0.23
CA TYR A 217 -5.73 6.93 1.07
C TYR A 217 -7.12 6.32 0.94
N TYR A 218 -7.93 6.75 -0.03
CA TYR A 218 -9.23 6.13 -0.32
C TYR A 218 -9.07 4.65 -0.65
N LEU A 219 -8.16 4.31 -1.56
CA LEU A 219 -7.93 2.92 -1.95
C LEU A 219 -7.41 2.06 -0.80
N ARG A 220 -6.49 2.61 0.01
CA ARG A 220 -6.00 1.92 1.21
C ARG A 220 -7.12 1.72 2.24
N PHE A 221 -7.93 2.75 2.47
CA PHE A 221 -9.10 2.65 3.33
C PHE A 221 -10.07 1.58 2.83
N LEU A 222 -10.39 1.58 1.53
CA LEU A 222 -11.31 0.62 0.92
C LEU A 222 -10.81 -0.82 1.07
N GLU A 223 -9.51 -1.07 0.84
CA GLU A 223 -8.90 -2.39 1.07
C GLU A 223 -9.12 -2.87 2.51
N LEU A 224 -8.83 -1.99 3.49
CA LEU A 224 -8.97 -2.31 4.90
C LEU A 224 -10.44 -2.49 5.31
N TYR A 225 -11.33 -1.62 4.83
CA TYR A 225 -12.75 -1.66 5.12
C TYR A 225 -13.38 -2.94 4.57
N LEU A 226 -13.07 -3.33 3.32
CA LEU A 226 -13.56 -4.58 2.75
C LEU A 226 -13.08 -5.81 3.54
N ALA A 227 -11.85 -5.79 4.04
CA ALA A 227 -11.36 -6.83 4.95
C ALA A 227 -12.17 -6.88 6.26
N TYR A 228 -12.43 -5.72 6.87
CA TYR A 228 -13.26 -5.58 8.07
C TYR A 228 -14.69 -6.11 7.87
N VAL A 229 -15.39 -5.71 6.80
CA VAL A 229 -16.76 -6.19 6.53
C VAL A 229 -16.77 -7.71 6.33
N ARG A 230 -15.77 -8.27 5.64
CA ARG A 230 -15.64 -9.74 5.45
C ARG A 230 -15.49 -10.49 6.77
N GLU A 231 -14.78 -9.92 7.73
CA GLU A 231 -14.54 -10.54 9.04
C GLU A 231 -15.77 -10.48 9.96
N ARG A 232 -16.54 -9.38 9.92
CA ARG A 232 -17.70 -9.18 10.81
C ARG A 232 -19.03 -9.66 10.24
N GLU A 233 -19.18 -9.71 8.93
CA GLU A 233 -20.40 -10.14 8.26
C GLU A 233 -20.12 -11.34 7.32
N PRO A 234 -19.59 -12.46 7.84
CA PRO A 234 -19.28 -13.63 7.01
C PRO A 234 -20.52 -14.15 6.29
N GLU A 235 -21.72 -13.93 6.85
CA GLU A 235 -22.99 -14.32 6.26
C GLU A 235 -23.42 -13.44 5.08
N ARG A 236 -23.12 -12.13 5.06
CA ARG A 236 -23.45 -11.26 3.91
C ARG A 236 -22.65 -11.61 2.66
N PHE A 237 -21.43 -12.12 2.84
CA PHE A 237 -20.61 -12.68 1.75
C PHE A 237 -20.86 -14.18 1.53
N SER A 238 -21.55 -14.85 2.45
CA SER A 238 -22.18 -16.15 2.22
C SER A 238 -23.51 -15.97 1.48
N ARG A 239 -23.50 -15.27 0.33
CA ARG A 239 -24.50 -15.62 -0.69
C ARG A 239 -24.36 -17.12 -0.89
N LYS A 240 -25.48 -17.86 -0.80
CA LYS A 240 -25.55 -19.26 -1.24
C LYS A 240 -24.80 -19.33 -2.57
N GLN A 241 -23.56 -19.80 -2.52
CA GLN A 241 -22.84 -20.09 -3.72
C GLN A 241 -23.69 -21.11 -4.46
N PRO A 242 -23.84 -21.02 -5.79
CA PRO A 242 -24.31 -22.19 -6.53
C PRO A 242 -23.47 -23.36 -6.03
N GLU A 243 -24.10 -24.51 -5.76
CA GLU A 243 -23.59 -25.65 -4.98
C GLU A 243 -22.23 -26.24 -5.46
N ASN A 244 -21.59 -25.62 -6.45
CA ASN A 244 -20.33 -26.01 -7.08
C ASN A 244 -19.12 -25.11 -6.78
N VAL A 245 -19.12 -24.21 -5.78
CA VAL A 245 -17.90 -23.41 -5.45
C VAL A 245 -17.48 -23.49 -3.98
N ALA A 246 -17.75 -24.61 -3.32
CA ALA A 246 -17.18 -24.87 -1.99
C ALA A 246 -15.67 -25.21 -2.08
N GLN A 247 -14.82 -24.21 -2.28
CA GLN A 247 -13.39 -24.31 -1.95
C GLN A 247 -13.14 -23.77 -0.55
N PHE A 248 -13.27 -24.65 0.42
CA PHE A 248 -12.85 -24.36 1.78
C PHE A 248 -11.32 -24.26 1.85
N ARG A 249 -10.82 -23.16 2.41
CA ARG A 249 -9.46 -23.08 2.97
C ARG A 249 -9.46 -23.73 4.36
N THR A 250 -9.56 -25.05 4.41
CA THR A 250 -9.28 -25.81 5.63
C THR A 250 -7.79 -26.10 5.70
N PHE A 251 -7.09 -25.50 6.67
CA PHE A 251 -5.72 -25.86 6.98
C PHE A 251 -5.72 -27.21 7.68
N THR A 252 -5.47 -28.28 6.92
CA THR A 252 -5.25 -29.61 7.49
C THR A 252 -3.76 -29.87 7.53
N THR A 253 -3.26 -30.22 8.71
CA THR A 253 -1.88 -30.68 8.89
C THR A 253 -1.78 -32.09 8.32
N GLN A 254 -1.00 -32.29 7.26
CA GLN A 254 -0.76 -33.61 6.69
C GLN A 254 0.74 -33.90 6.61
N VAL A 255 1.11 -35.16 6.80
CA VAL A 255 2.45 -35.68 6.55
C VAL A 255 2.49 -36.15 5.11
N VAL A 256 3.42 -35.63 4.32
CA VAL A 256 3.61 -36.03 2.92
C VAL A 256 4.97 -36.68 2.77
N VAL A 257 5.01 -37.80 2.03
CA VAL A 257 6.24 -38.48 1.63
C VAL A 257 6.40 -38.31 0.12
N PRO A 258 7.53 -37.75 -0.37
CA PRO A 258 7.78 -37.61 -1.80
C PRO A 258 7.72 -38.97 -2.53
N THR A 259 6.99 -39.02 -3.66
CA THR A 259 6.90 -40.20 -4.54
C THR A 259 7.84 -40.12 -5.74
N ILE A 260 8.55 -39.01 -5.90
CA ILE A 260 9.59 -38.76 -6.89
C ILE A 260 10.90 -38.37 -6.17
N ASP A 261 12.04 -38.59 -6.82
CA ASP A 261 13.38 -38.52 -6.20
C ASP A 261 13.66 -37.20 -5.47
N GLU A 262 13.10 -36.08 -5.95
CA GLU A 262 13.32 -34.76 -5.36
C GLU A 262 12.09 -33.85 -5.53
N VAL A 263 11.66 -33.20 -4.43
CA VAL A 263 10.60 -32.19 -4.42
C VAL A 263 11.13 -30.89 -3.83
N LEU A 264 10.99 -29.79 -4.57
CA LEU A 264 11.35 -28.45 -4.11
C LEU A 264 10.23 -27.84 -3.27
N VAL A 265 10.62 -27.21 -2.17
CA VAL A 265 9.71 -26.55 -1.26
C VAL A 265 9.91 -25.05 -1.33
N LEU A 266 8.84 -24.30 -1.65
CA LEU A 266 8.84 -22.84 -1.79
C LEU A 266 8.14 -22.17 -0.60
N GLU A 267 8.52 -20.92 -0.33
CA GLU A 267 7.87 -20.08 0.70
C GLU A 267 6.45 -19.65 0.27
N ASP A 268 6.31 -19.32 -1.02
CA ASP A 268 5.05 -19.05 -1.68
C ASP A 268 5.15 -19.51 -3.14
N PRO A 269 4.35 -20.49 -3.58
CA PRO A 269 4.38 -20.97 -4.96
C PRO A 269 3.88 -19.94 -5.98
N PHE A 270 3.19 -18.88 -5.55
CA PHE A 270 2.62 -17.87 -6.44
C PHE A 270 3.54 -16.66 -6.66
N SER A 271 4.48 -16.40 -5.74
CA SER A 271 5.24 -15.15 -5.73
C SER A 271 6.74 -15.29 -5.44
N SER A 272 7.18 -16.40 -4.84
CA SER A 272 8.58 -16.55 -4.42
C SER A 272 9.38 -17.43 -5.37
N LYS A 273 10.58 -16.97 -5.74
CA LYS A 273 11.59 -17.78 -6.46
C LYS A 273 12.54 -18.52 -5.51
N GLN A 274 12.34 -18.39 -4.19
CA GLN A 274 13.26 -18.93 -3.20
C GLN A 274 12.84 -20.33 -2.75
N VAL A 275 13.74 -21.29 -2.94
CA VAL A 275 13.61 -22.65 -2.41
C VAL A 275 14.03 -22.66 -0.94
N LEU A 276 13.10 -23.01 -0.06
CA LEU A 276 13.34 -23.11 1.37
C LEU A 276 14.05 -24.42 1.73
N THR A 277 13.67 -25.54 1.10
CA THR A 277 14.32 -26.84 1.29
C THR A 277 14.03 -27.82 0.14
N LYS A 278 14.66 -28.99 0.18
CA LYS A 278 14.51 -30.09 -0.78
C LYS A 278 14.15 -31.36 -0.01
N LEU A 279 13.09 -32.05 -0.43
CA LEU A 279 12.71 -33.35 0.14
C LEU A 279 13.07 -34.48 -0.83
N ARG A 280 13.52 -35.61 -0.30
CA ARG A 280 13.80 -36.84 -1.05
C ARG A 280 12.85 -37.96 -0.65
N ILE A 281 12.82 -39.02 -1.45
CA ILE A 281 12.03 -40.23 -1.15
C ILE A 281 12.40 -40.76 0.25
N GLY A 282 11.38 -40.89 1.11
CA GLY A 282 11.53 -41.34 2.49
C GLY A 282 11.65 -40.22 3.53
N ASP A 283 11.78 -38.96 3.12
CA ASP A 283 11.65 -37.82 4.03
C ASP A 283 10.18 -37.61 4.39
N GLU A 284 9.91 -37.29 5.66
CA GLU A 284 8.59 -36.91 6.16
C GLU A 284 8.60 -35.45 6.56
N ALA A 285 7.57 -34.72 6.15
CA ALA A 285 7.40 -33.35 6.62
C ALA A 285 5.94 -32.95 6.76
N THR A 286 5.71 -32.07 7.72
CA THR A 286 4.38 -31.69 8.22
C THR A 286 4.03 -30.29 7.72
N TYR A 287 2.99 -30.19 6.90
CA TYR A 287 2.66 -28.95 6.20
C TYR A 287 1.19 -28.54 6.34
N GLN A 288 0.93 -27.24 6.22
CA GLN A 288 -0.43 -26.70 6.10
C GLN A 288 -0.85 -26.75 4.63
N ARG A 289 -1.75 -27.68 4.31
CA ARG A 289 -2.25 -27.85 2.94
C ARG A 289 -3.17 -26.69 2.55
N LEU A 290 -2.96 -26.12 1.35
CA LEU A 290 -3.91 -25.25 0.68
C LEU A 290 -4.58 -26.05 -0.43
N MET A 291 -5.89 -26.28 -0.33
CA MET A 291 -6.65 -26.96 -1.39
C MET A 291 -7.09 -25.93 -2.42
N THR A 292 -6.69 -26.11 -3.69
CA THR A 292 -7.18 -25.35 -4.86
C THR A 292 -7.44 -26.35 -5.99
N ASP A 293 -8.50 -26.15 -6.77
CA ASP A 293 -8.81 -26.92 -8.00
C ASP A 293 -8.17 -26.33 -9.27
N THR A 294 -7.38 -25.27 -9.11
CA THR A 294 -6.86 -24.51 -10.22
C THR A 294 -5.77 -25.33 -10.90
N LYS A 295 -5.92 -25.59 -12.20
CA LYS A 295 -4.92 -26.32 -12.99
C LYS A 295 -3.81 -25.37 -13.41
N PHE A 296 -2.56 -25.77 -13.18
CA PHE A 296 -1.40 -24.98 -13.58
C PHE A 296 -0.56 -25.78 -14.59
N THR A 297 -0.10 -25.10 -15.64
CA THR A 297 0.80 -25.67 -16.64
C THR A 297 2.17 -25.03 -16.46
N PHE A 298 3.20 -25.84 -16.16
CA PHE A 298 4.56 -25.34 -16.07
C PHE A 298 5.15 -25.12 -17.47
N VAL A 299 5.90 -24.04 -17.65
CA VAL A 299 6.66 -23.81 -18.88
C VAL A 299 7.94 -24.63 -18.81
N GLY A 300 8.03 -25.69 -19.62
CA GLY A 300 9.26 -26.48 -19.79
C GLY A 300 9.11 -27.99 -19.94
N ASN A 301 7.91 -28.56 -19.77
CA ASN A 301 7.60 -29.96 -20.12
C ASN A 301 6.09 -30.06 -20.39
N GLU A 302 5.68 -30.75 -21.45
CA GLU A 302 4.27 -30.91 -21.89
C GLU A 302 3.41 -31.78 -20.96
N THR A 303 3.82 -31.97 -19.70
CA THR A 303 3.09 -32.78 -18.73
C THR A 303 2.19 -31.88 -17.89
N THR A 304 0.87 -32.00 -18.10
CA THR A 304 -0.11 -31.39 -17.21
C THR A 304 -0.18 -32.22 -15.93
N ILE A 305 0.42 -31.74 -14.84
CA ILE A 305 0.29 -32.38 -13.54
C ILE A 305 -0.85 -31.67 -12.79
N THR A 306 -1.87 -32.43 -12.41
CA THR A 306 -2.89 -31.95 -11.48
C THR A 306 -2.35 -32.21 -10.08
N ASP A 307 -1.63 -31.25 -9.48
CA ASP A 307 -1.16 -31.43 -8.11
C ASP A 307 -1.34 -30.21 -7.23
N ALA A 308 -1.56 -30.48 -5.95
CA ALA A 308 -1.88 -29.50 -4.93
C ALA A 308 -0.60 -28.81 -4.40
N PHE A 309 -0.64 -27.49 -4.26
CA PHE A 309 0.49 -26.73 -3.71
C PHE A 309 0.46 -26.73 -2.18
N CYS A 310 1.62 -26.96 -1.56
CA CYS A 310 1.80 -26.86 -0.12
C CYS A 310 2.44 -25.52 0.25
N LYS A 311 1.81 -24.73 1.12
CA LYS A 311 2.46 -23.59 1.77
C LYS A 311 3.14 -24.08 3.04
N LEU A 312 4.43 -23.80 3.15
CA LEU A 312 5.20 -24.21 4.31
C LEU A 312 5.30 -23.06 5.32
N LYS A 313 4.71 -23.22 6.50
CA LYS A 313 5.03 -22.39 7.66
C LYS A 313 5.83 -23.27 8.63
N PRO A 314 7.12 -23.01 8.89
CA PRO A 314 7.83 -23.76 9.90
C PRO A 314 7.11 -23.57 11.23
N LEU A 315 6.67 -24.67 11.86
CA LEU A 315 6.34 -24.62 13.28
C LEU A 315 7.62 -24.17 13.98
N MET A 316 7.58 -23.04 14.70
CA MET A 316 8.64 -22.67 15.63
C MET A 316 8.66 -23.70 16.77
N ALA A 317 9.23 -24.87 16.51
CA ALA A 317 9.82 -25.72 17.51
C ALA A 317 11.28 -25.28 17.64
N SER A 318 11.68 -24.96 18.86
CA SER A 318 13.05 -24.58 19.18
C SER A 318 14.04 -25.55 18.52
N LEU A 319 15.14 -25.01 17.97
CA LEU A 319 16.25 -25.72 17.34
C LEU A 319 16.93 -26.78 18.23
N ALA A 320 16.45 -27.01 19.46
CA ALA A 320 16.94 -28.01 20.40
C ALA A 320 16.16 -29.35 20.37
N GLY A 321 14.97 -29.42 19.74
CA GLY A 321 14.10 -30.59 19.80
C GLY A 321 14.38 -31.71 18.78
N LEU A 322 15.07 -31.41 17.69
CA LEU A 322 15.23 -32.34 16.54
C LEU A 322 16.30 -33.44 16.74
N ARG A 323 16.96 -33.53 17.91
CA ARG A 323 18.00 -34.55 18.16
C ARG A 323 17.55 -35.80 18.94
N ARG A 324 16.27 -35.95 19.33
CA ARG A 324 15.88 -37.01 20.29
C ARG A 324 14.80 -38.03 19.88
N VAL A 325 14.40 -38.12 18.61
CA VAL A 325 13.40 -39.13 18.18
C VAL A 325 13.98 -40.28 17.35
N TRP A 326 15.29 -40.30 17.08
CA TRP A 326 15.94 -41.44 16.42
C TRP A 326 16.70 -42.31 17.42
N SER A 327 15.99 -43.16 18.16
CA SER A 327 16.45 -44.51 18.55
C SER A 327 15.40 -45.22 19.41
N ARG A 328 14.54 -46.00 18.78
CA ARG A 328 14.00 -47.28 19.30
C ARG A 328 12.93 -47.74 18.34
N PHE A 329 13.31 -48.63 17.42
CA PHE A 329 12.53 -49.81 16.99
C PHE A 329 13.26 -50.46 15.80
N LYS A 330 14.35 -51.17 16.08
CA LYS A 330 14.84 -52.26 15.22
C LYS A 330 15.37 -53.39 16.11
N LYS A 331 14.54 -54.42 16.29
CA LYS A 331 14.87 -55.86 16.18
C LYS A 331 13.79 -56.71 16.86
N LYS A 332 12.98 -57.41 16.06
CA LYS A 332 12.58 -58.80 16.32
C LYS A 332 12.02 -59.45 15.04
N ARG A 333 12.84 -60.33 14.49
CA ARG A 333 12.57 -61.51 13.63
C ARG A 333 13.99 -62.10 13.46
N TRP A 334 14.31 -63.29 13.95
CA TRP A 334 13.56 -64.53 14.04
C TRP A 334 13.45 -65.05 15.47
#